data_AF-A0A7K7WCC8-F1
#
_entry.id   AF-A0A7K7WCC8-F1
#
_cell.length_a   1.000
_cell.length_b   1.000
_cell.length_c   1.000
_cell.angle_alpha   90.00
_cell.angle_beta   90.00
_cell.angle_gamma   90.00
#
_symmetry.space_group_name_H-M   'P 1'
#
loop_
_entity.id
_entity.type
_entity.pdbx_description
1 polymer ?
#
loop_
_entity_poly.entity_id
_entity_poly.type
_entity_poly.pdbx_seq_one_letter_code
_entity_poly.pdbx_strand_id
1 'polypeptide(L)'
;CETCDEEEAKYRCPRCMKYSCSLLCVKKHKLTLNCNGIRDKTAFVSVNEFTDLNLLSDYRFLEDVGRTADAAARDVSVHRPTTNKFINYLRNRARRHNINLKTLPIGFTKRKENSTMFNKKEQKFYWHLKLVFPHSHAEYTLKRVPEDRTLTDILKPYIDPVESDPVVCQRLKIYTMSPHSDVQILMKIENRRQNSTRYHELDANRSLLDNLKDKVIIEYPTLFVVLKTLKKDMVVLGQ
;
A
#
# COMPACT_ATOMS: atom_id res chain seq x y z
N CYS A 1 -10.56 8.35 -36.59
CA CYS A 1 -9.94 7.75 -35.37
C CYS A 1 -9.35 8.88 -34.53
N GLU A 2 -9.80 9.12 -33.29
CA GLU A 2 -9.37 10.30 -32.49
C GLU A 2 -7.91 10.23 -31.96
N THR A 3 -7.11 9.27 -32.44
CA THR A 3 -5.73 9.05 -31.98
C THR A 3 -4.70 9.18 -33.11
N CYS A 4 -5.10 8.93 -34.35
CA CYS A 4 -4.25 9.10 -35.53
C CYS A 4 -4.89 9.96 -36.62
N ASP A 5 -6.20 10.21 -36.58
CA ASP A 5 -6.97 10.99 -37.58
C ASP A 5 -6.85 10.53 -39.05
N GLU A 6 -6.13 9.43 -39.32
CA GLU A 6 -5.91 8.87 -40.66
C GLU A 6 -7.05 7.94 -41.12
N GLU A 7 -7.58 7.13 -40.20
CA GLU A 7 -8.50 6.02 -40.51
C GLU A 7 -9.82 6.14 -39.74
N GLU A 8 -10.89 5.56 -40.28
CA GLU A 8 -12.19 5.50 -39.61
C GLU A 8 -12.09 4.70 -38.30
N ALA A 9 -12.81 5.15 -37.27
CA ALA A 9 -12.78 4.48 -35.98
C ALA A 9 -13.55 3.15 -36.01
N LYS A 10 -12.93 2.09 -35.47
CA LYS A 10 -13.50 0.73 -35.40
C LYS A 10 -13.85 0.31 -33.98
N TYR A 11 -13.18 0.89 -32.99
CA TYR A 11 -13.30 0.51 -31.58
C TYR A 11 -13.58 1.73 -30.72
N ARG A 12 -14.29 1.51 -29.60
CA ARG A 12 -14.59 2.53 -28.58
C ARG A 12 -14.12 2.05 -27.21
N CYS A 13 -13.35 2.89 -26.51
CA CYS A 13 -12.85 2.55 -25.17
C CYS A 13 -13.98 2.62 -24.14
N PRO A 14 -14.23 1.59 -23.31
CA PRO A 14 -15.35 1.59 -22.38
C PRO A 14 -15.12 2.45 -21.12
N ARG A 15 -13.89 2.94 -20.88
CA ARG A 15 -13.56 3.86 -19.78
C ARG A 15 -13.78 5.32 -20.16
N CYS A 16 -13.12 5.77 -21.23
CA CYS A 16 -13.08 7.18 -21.63
C CYS A 16 -13.86 7.48 -22.92
N MET A 17 -14.55 6.48 -23.48
CA MET A 17 -15.36 6.59 -24.71
C MET A 17 -14.61 7.00 -25.98
N LYS A 18 -13.27 7.12 -25.93
CA LYS A 18 -12.40 7.48 -27.05
C LYS A 18 -12.47 6.46 -28.18
N TYR A 19 -12.58 6.96 -29.41
CA TYR A 19 -12.70 6.17 -30.63
C TYR A 19 -11.32 5.90 -31.27
N SER A 20 -11.07 4.66 -31.70
CA SER A 20 -9.78 4.21 -32.25
C SER A 20 -9.95 3.26 -33.45
N CYS A 21 -9.04 3.29 -34.43
CA CYS A 21 -9.10 2.44 -35.63
C CYS A 21 -8.36 1.09 -35.47
N SER A 22 -7.35 1.02 -34.61
CA SER A 22 -6.45 -0.14 -34.50
C SER A 22 -5.92 -0.35 -33.09
N LEU A 23 -5.32 -1.52 -32.83
CA LEU A 23 -4.71 -1.85 -31.53
C LEU A 23 -3.59 -0.87 -31.13
N LEU A 24 -2.84 -0.36 -32.12
CA LEU A 24 -1.80 0.66 -31.87
C LEU A 24 -2.42 1.95 -31.34
N CYS A 25 -3.54 2.39 -31.93
CA CYS A 25 -4.29 3.55 -31.44
C CYS A 25 -4.92 3.30 -30.07
N VAL A 26 -5.38 2.07 -29.80
CA VAL A 26 -5.86 1.69 -28.46
C VAL A 26 -4.74 1.82 -27.43
N LYS A 27 -3.54 1.29 -27.70
CA LYS A 27 -2.40 1.39 -26.76
C LYS A 27 -1.90 2.82 -26.60
N LYS A 28 -1.81 3.58 -27.69
CA LYS A 28 -1.36 4.98 -27.69
C LYS A 28 -2.26 5.87 -26.83
N HIS A 29 -3.60 5.76 -26.95
CA HIS A 29 -4.47 6.56 -26.10
C HIS A 29 -4.41 6.12 -24.63
N LYS A 30 -4.29 4.81 -24.35
CA LYS A 30 -4.17 4.32 -22.97
C LYS A 30 -2.93 4.88 -22.27
N LEU A 31 -1.81 4.97 -22.98
CA LEU A 31 -0.57 5.55 -22.45
C LEU A 31 -0.68 7.07 -22.28
N THR A 32 -1.16 7.79 -23.30
CA THR A 32 -1.24 9.26 -23.28
C THR A 32 -2.26 9.80 -22.27
N LEU A 33 -3.40 9.12 -22.11
CA LEU A 33 -4.46 9.52 -21.17
C LEU A 33 -4.40 8.79 -19.83
N ASN A 34 -3.36 8.00 -19.59
CA ASN A 34 -3.24 7.12 -18.42
C ASN A 34 -4.53 6.30 -18.15
N CYS A 35 -5.13 5.78 -19.23
CA CYS A 35 -6.43 5.12 -19.20
C CYS A 35 -6.26 3.60 -19.10
N ASN A 36 -6.87 2.98 -18.08
CA ASN A 36 -6.84 1.53 -17.89
C ASN A 36 -7.73 0.77 -18.90
N GLY A 37 -8.68 1.45 -19.54
CA GLY A 37 -9.63 0.87 -20.49
C GLY A 37 -10.68 -0.04 -19.86
N ILE A 38 -10.91 0.04 -18.55
CA ILE A 38 -11.94 -0.72 -17.83
C ILE A 38 -13.06 0.25 -17.46
N ARG A 39 -14.31 -0.06 -17.83
CA ARG A 39 -15.48 0.77 -17.50
C ARG A 39 -15.55 1.04 -15.99
N ASP A 40 -15.77 2.30 -15.61
CA ASP A 40 -16.13 2.62 -14.23
C ASP A 40 -17.57 2.18 -13.96
N LYS A 41 -17.76 1.11 -13.19
CA LYS A 41 -19.10 0.67 -12.78
C LYS A 41 -19.70 1.59 -11.71
N THR A 42 -18.89 2.41 -11.04
CA THR A 42 -19.27 3.22 -9.87
C THR A 42 -19.24 4.73 -10.15
N ALA A 43 -19.15 5.12 -11.43
CA ALA A 43 -19.19 6.53 -11.79
C ALA A 43 -20.52 7.16 -11.37
N PHE A 44 -20.45 8.34 -10.76
CA PHE A 44 -21.63 9.09 -10.36
C PHE A 44 -22.45 9.50 -11.58
N VAL A 45 -23.76 9.30 -11.50
CA VAL A 45 -24.73 9.77 -12.49
C VAL A 45 -25.78 10.57 -11.73
N SER A 46 -26.04 11.78 -12.20
CA SER A 46 -27.06 12.63 -11.58
C SER A 46 -28.44 12.00 -11.74
N VAL A 47 -29.37 12.28 -10.83
CA VAL A 47 -30.73 11.72 -10.88
C VAL A 47 -31.44 12.08 -12.19
N ASN A 48 -31.17 13.27 -12.73
CA ASN A 48 -31.76 13.76 -13.98
C ASN A 48 -31.26 13.00 -15.22
N GLU A 49 -30.07 12.42 -15.16
CA GLU A 49 -29.43 11.67 -16.25
C GLU A 49 -29.51 10.15 -16.02
N PHE A 50 -30.16 9.73 -14.93
CA PHE A 50 -30.26 8.32 -14.57
C PHE A 50 -31.29 7.61 -15.45
N THR A 51 -30.81 6.68 -16.27
CA THR A 51 -31.65 5.91 -17.21
C THR A 51 -31.80 4.45 -16.78
N ASP A 52 -32.74 3.72 -17.40
CA ASP A 52 -32.92 2.28 -17.18
C ASP A 52 -31.64 1.46 -17.45
N LEU A 53 -30.76 1.94 -18.34
CA LEU A 53 -29.47 1.32 -18.59
C LEU A 53 -28.51 1.45 -17.39
N ASN A 54 -28.59 2.55 -16.65
CA ASN A 54 -27.84 2.74 -15.41
C ASN A 54 -28.38 1.78 -14.33
N LEU A 55 -29.71 1.69 -14.18
CA LEU A 55 -30.34 0.76 -13.25
C LEU A 55 -29.93 -0.70 -13.51
N LEU A 56 -29.97 -1.15 -14.76
CA LEU A 56 -29.54 -2.51 -15.14
C LEU A 56 -28.04 -2.73 -14.87
N SER A 57 -27.21 -1.72 -15.09
CA SER A 57 -25.78 -1.77 -14.76
C SER A 57 -25.56 -1.97 -13.27
N ASP A 58 -26.30 -1.23 -12.44
CA ASP A 58 -26.20 -1.28 -10.98
C ASP A 58 -26.73 -2.60 -10.42
N TYR A 59 -27.86 -3.09 -10.95
CA TYR A 59 -28.39 -4.41 -10.62
C TYR A 59 -27.36 -5.52 -10.89
N ARG A 60 -26.77 -5.54 -12.09
CA ARG A 60 -25.74 -6.52 -12.46
C ARG A 60 -24.49 -6.40 -11.59
N PHE A 61 -24.10 -5.17 -11.24
CA PHE A 61 -23.00 -4.94 -10.32
C PHE A 61 -23.28 -5.55 -8.94
N LEU A 62 -24.47 -5.34 -8.38
CA LEU A 62 -24.87 -5.93 -7.10
C LEU A 62 -24.94 -7.46 -7.16
N GLU A 63 -25.44 -8.04 -8.25
CA GLU A 63 -25.39 -9.49 -8.44
C GLU A 63 -23.95 -10.02 -8.52
N ASP A 64 -23.07 -9.36 -9.27
CA ASP A 64 -21.66 -9.76 -9.38
C ASP A 64 -20.95 -9.70 -8.01
N VAL A 65 -21.24 -8.66 -7.22
CA VAL A 65 -20.75 -8.52 -5.84
C VAL A 65 -21.30 -9.65 -4.98
N GLY A 66 -22.60 -9.95 -5.07
CA GLY A 66 -23.24 -11.05 -4.36
C GLY A 66 -22.63 -12.41 -4.72
N ARG A 67 -22.44 -12.69 -6.01
CA ARG A 67 -21.78 -13.91 -6.51
C ARG A 67 -20.35 -14.03 -5.98
N THR A 68 -19.59 -12.92 -5.97
CA THR A 68 -18.20 -12.90 -5.47
C THR A 68 -18.16 -13.14 -3.96
N ALA A 69 -19.05 -12.51 -3.19
CA ALA A 69 -19.13 -12.69 -1.75
C ALA A 69 -19.52 -14.14 -1.39
N ASP A 70 -20.50 -14.72 -2.09
CA ASP A 70 -20.92 -16.10 -1.91
C ASP A 70 -19.81 -17.10 -2.30
N ALA A 71 -19.10 -16.86 -3.40
CA ALA A 71 -17.93 -17.65 -3.77
C ALA A 71 -16.84 -17.60 -2.69
N ALA A 72 -16.56 -16.42 -2.13
CA ALA A 72 -15.60 -16.26 -1.04
C ALA A 72 -16.08 -16.91 0.27
N ALA A 73 -17.37 -16.85 0.59
CA ALA A 73 -17.98 -17.49 1.74
C ALA A 73 -17.87 -19.02 1.67
N ARG A 74 -18.03 -19.59 0.47
CA ARG A 74 -17.87 -21.03 0.22
C ARG A 74 -16.42 -21.49 0.10
N ASP A 75 -15.47 -20.55 -0.03
CA ASP A 75 -14.05 -20.88 -0.10
C ASP A 75 -13.55 -21.38 1.27
N VAL A 76 -13.40 -22.71 1.35
CA VAL A 76 -12.89 -23.42 2.53
C VAL A 76 -11.47 -22.96 2.88
N SER A 77 -10.67 -22.48 1.94
CA SER A 77 -9.32 -21.98 2.22
C SER A 77 -9.31 -20.68 3.03
N VAL A 78 -10.36 -19.86 2.87
CA VAL A 78 -10.59 -18.63 3.65
C VAL A 78 -11.15 -18.94 5.04
N HIS A 79 -11.99 -19.98 5.15
CA HIS A 79 -12.72 -20.33 6.37
C HIS A 79 -12.06 -21.43 7.21
N ARG A 80 -11.06 -22.15 6.68
CA ARG A 80 -10.33 -23.15 7.46
C ARG A 80 -9.64 -22.41 8.61
N PRO A 81 -9.94 -22.74 9.88
CA PRO A 81 -9.16 -22.27 11.01
C PRO A 81 -7.79 -22.95 10.88
N THR A 82 -6.89 -22.34 10.12
CA THR A 82 -5.50 -22.71 10.18
C THR A 82 -5.05 -22.16 11.53
N THR A 83 -5.13 -23.01 12.58
CA THR A 83 -4.37 -22.79 13.80
C THR A 83 -2.90 -22.86 13.41
N ASN A 84 -2.41 -21.79 12.82
CA ASN A 84 -1.06 -21.72 12.33
C ASN A 84 -0.20 -21.51 13.56
N LYS A 85 0.27 -22.63 14.13
CA LYS A 85 1.11 -22.67 15.34
C LYS A 85 2.26 -21.66 15.23
N PHE A 86 2.81 -21.48 14.02
CA PHE A 86 3.84 -20.49 13.74
C PHE A 86 3.35 -19.04 13.91
N ILE A 87 2.13 -18.71 13.49
CA ILE A 87 1.56 -17.36 13.66
C ILE A 87 1.20 -17.08 15.11
N ASN A 88 0.62 -18.05 15.81
CA ASN A 88 0.38 -17.91 17.23
C ASN A 88 1.70 -17.76 17.99
N TYR A 89 2.75 -18.49 17.57
CA TYR A 89 4.10 -18.33 18.10
C TYR A 89 4.66 -16.92 17.85
N LEU A 90 4.60 -16.40 16.62
CA LEU A 90 5.04 -15.04 16.30
C LEU A 90 4.27 -13.99 17.12
N ARG A 91 2.94 -14.12 17.21
CA ARG A 91 2.09 -13.21 17.98
C ARG A 91 2.43 -13.23 19.46
N ASN A 92 2.64 -14.42 20.03
CA ASN A 92 3.02 -14.57 21.43
C ASN A 92 4.42 -13.98 21.70
N ARG A 93 5.36 -14.12 20.77
CA ARG A 93 6.67 -13.48 20.86
C ARG A 93 6.56 -11.96 20.77
N ALA A 94 5.79 -11.43 19.83
CA ALA A 94 5.57 -10.00 19.68
C ALA A 94 4.96 -9.39 20.95
N ARG A 95 4.00 -10.08 21.58
CA ARG A 95 3.40 -9.67 22.85
C ARG A 95 4.41 -9.56 24.00
N ARG A 96 5.47 -10.38 24.03
CA ARG A 96 6.54 -10.26 25.05
C ARG A 96 7.36 -8.98 24.89
N HIS A 97 7.40 -8.42 23.68
CA HIS A 97 8.01 -7.12 23.40
C HIS A 97 6.99 -5.97 23.41
N ASN A 98 5.79 -6.19 23.99
CA ASN A 98 4.66 -5.24 23.97
C ASN A 98 4.23 -4.79 22.56
N ILE A 99 4.40 -5.64 21.56
CA ILE A 99 3.96 -5.38 20.19
C ILE A 99 2.64 -6.11 19.95
N ASN A 100 1.60 -5.38 19.55
CA ASN A 100 0.31 -5.99 19.19
C ASN A 100 0.31 -6.38 17.71
N LEU A 101 0.80 -7.59 17.42
CA LEU A 101 0.83 -8.14 16.06
C LEU A 101 -0.51 -8.78 15.68
N LYS A 102 -1.23 -8.15 14.75
CA LYS A 102 -2.43 -8.69 14.11
C LYS A 102 -2.09 -9.34 12.78
N THR A 103 -2.81 -10.40 12.43
CA THR A 103 -2.65 -11.09 11.15
C THR A 103 -3.92 -11.02 10.32
N LEU A 104 -3.77 -10.84 9.01
CA LEU A 104 -4.83 -10.82 8.02
C LEU A 104 -5.13 -12.25 7.52
N PRO A 105 -6.33 -12.48 6.98
CA PRO A 105 -6.66 -13.73 6.29
C PRO A 105 -5.71 -14.05 5.12
N ILE A 106 -5.58 -15.34 4.78
CA ILE A 106 -4.65 -15.87 3.77
C ILE A 106 -4.80 -15.23 2.38
N GLY A 107 -6.02 -14.77 2.03
CA GLY A 107 -6.31 -14.18 0.73
C GLY A 107 -5.66 -12.81 0.49
N PHE A 108 -5.31 -12.09 1.56
CA PHE A 108 -4.80 -10.71 1.45
C PHE A 108 -3.38 -10.67 0.86
N THR A 109 -3.12 -9.73 -0.05
CA THR A 109 -1.78 -9.52 -0.65
C THR A 109 -0.72 -9.26 0.42
N LYS A 110 -1.04 -8.38 1.38
CA LYS A 110 -0.17 -8.09 2.54
C LYS A 110 0.20 -9.34 3.33
N ARG A 111 -0.70 -10.33 3.41
CA ARG A 111 -0.44 -11.62 4.08
C ARG A 111 0.52 -12.49 3.27
N LYS A 112 0.34 -12.53 1.94
CA LYS A 112 1.16 -13.33 1.02
C LYS A 112 2.58 -12.78 0.90
N GLU A 113 2.76 -11.47 0.96
CA GLU A 113 4.06 -10.81 0.89
C GLU A 113 4.87 -10.91 2.19
N ASN A 114 4.20 -11.09 3.32
CA ASN A 114 4.84 -11.03 4.63
C ASN A 114 5.92 -12.10 4.80
N SER A 115 7.17 -11.65 4.99
CA SER A 115 8.32 -12.51 5.25
C SER A 115 8.87 -12.35 6.67
N THR A 116 8.07 -11.80 7.60
CA THR A 116 8.48 -11.59 9.00
C THR A 116 8.69 -12.94 9.69
N MET A 117 9.83 -13.08 10.36
CA MET A 117 10.21 -14.30 11.06
C MET A 117 10.88 -13.99 12.39
N PHE A 118 10.86 -14.96 13.30
CA PHE A 118 11.55 -14.86 14.60
C PHE A 118 12.64 -15.94 14.68
N ASN A 119 13.89 -15.51 14.84
CA ASN A 119 15.02 -16.42 14.99
C ASN A 119 15.07 -16.95 16.43
N LYS A 120 14.90 -18.26 16.60
CA LYS A 120 14.91 -18.91 17.93
C LYS A 120 16.29 -18.94 18.58
N LYS A 121 17.38 -18.99 17.79
CA LYS A 121 18.74 -19.05 18.34
C LYS A 121 19.14 -17.70 18.93
N GLU A 122 18.88 -16.64 18.18
CA GLU A 122 19.23 -15.27 18.56
C GLU A 122 18.18 -14.60 19.44
N GLN A 123 16.96 -15.16 19.54
CA GLN A 123 15.80 -14.55 20.20
C GLN A 123 15.43 -13.18 19.62
N LYS A 124 15.61 -12.97 18.31
CA LYS A 124 15.35 -11.69 17.64
C LYS A 124 14.32 -11.80 16.52
N PHE A 125 13.55 -10.73 16.30
CA PHE A 125 12.73 -10.58 15.09
C PHE A 125 13.55 -10.13 13.88
N TYR A 126 13.19 -10.71 12.74
CA TYR A 126 13.58 -10.27 11.42
C TYR A 126 12.31 -9.84 10.68
N TRP A 127 12.10 -8.54 10.62
CA TRP A 127 10.90 -7.92 10.10
C TRP A 127 10.90 -7.85 8.57
N HIS A 128 9.72 -8.04 7.99
CA HIS A 128 9.40 -7.48 6.69
C HIS A 128 9.04 -6.01 6.90
N LEU A 129 9.54 -5.07 6.11
CA LEU A 129 9.18 -3.65 6.21
C LEU A 129 8.76 -3.14 4.84
N LYS A 130 7.74 -2.28 4.84
CA LYS A 130 7.39 -1.49 3.66
C LYS A 130 7.73 -0.03 3.92
N LEU A 131 8.60 0.54 3.11
CA LEU A 131 8.92 1.96 3.08
C LEU A 131 8.06 2.62 2.01
N VAL A 132 7.37 3.69 2.38
CA VAL A 132 6.56 4.50 1.48
C VAL A 132 7.11 5.91 1.51
N PHE A 133 7.38 6.46 0.33
CA PHE A 133 7.84 7.82 0.11
C PHE A 133 6.74 8.57 -0.65
N PRO A 134 5.80 9.22 0.07
CA PRO A 134 4.63 9.84 -0.56
C PRO A 134 5.00 10.92 -1.57
N HIS A 135 6.05 11.70 -1.32
CA HIS A 135 6.41 12.84 -2.17
C HIS A 135 7.01 12.41 -3.52
N SER A 136 7.62 11.22 -3.59
CA SER A 136 8.18 10.65 -4.82
C SER A 136 7.31 9.54 -5.42
N HIS A 137 6.14 9.26 -4.82
CA HIS A 137 5.27 8.14 -5.18
C HIS A 137 6.05 6.81 -5.30
N ALA A 138 7.03 6.62 -4.41
CA ALA A 138 7.90 5.45 -4.42
C ALA A 138 7.62 4.55 -3.22
N GLU A 139 7.63 3.24 -3.46
CA GLU A 139 7.48 2.23 -2.42
C GLU A 139 8.60 1.22 -2.54
N TYR A 140 9.16 0.82 -1.40
CA TYR A 140 10.22 -0.18 -1.32
C TYR A 140 9.89 -1.21 -0.24
N THR A 141 10.24 -2.46 -0.50
CA THR A 141 10.01 -3.57 0.42
C THR A 141 11.33 -4.14 0.88
N LEU A 142 11.56 -4.11 2.19
CA LEU A 142 12.74 -4.68 2.84
C LEU A 142 12.37 -6.00 3.50
N LYS A 143 13.21 -7.02 3.30
CA LYS A 143 13.02 -8.35 3.88
C LYS A 143 14.14 -8.64 4.88
N ARG A 144 13.80 -9.32 5.97
CA ARG A 144 14.74 -9.75 7.02
C ARG A 144 15.51 -8.61 7.68
N VAL A 145 14.82 -7.52 7.98
CA VAL A 145 15.42 -6.40 8.72
C VAL A 145 15.47 -6.78 10.20
N PRO A 146 16.65 -6.84 10.83
CA PRO A 146 16.76 -7.23 12.23
C PRO A 146 16.23 -6.10 13.14
N GLU A 147 15.66 -6.47 14.28
CA GLU A 147 14.96 -5.54 15.18
C GLU A 147 15.86 -4.54 15.91
N ASP A 148 17.15 -4.81 15.99
CA ASP A 148 18.16 -4.01 16.69
C ASP A 148 18.73 -2.87 15.85
N ARG A 149 18.53 -2.87 14.53
CA ARG A 149 18.94 -1.77 13.67
C ARG A 149 18.16 -0.49 13.97
N THR A 150 18.84 0.64 13.90
CA THR A 150 18.20 1.96 13.99
C THR A 150 17.46 2.29 12.70
N LEU A 151 16.46 3.15 12.78
CA LEU A 151 15.74 3.60 11.59
C LEU A 151 16.64 4.42 10.65
N THR A 152 17.61 5.18 11.19
CA THR A 152 18.65 5.86 10.41
C THR A 152 19.44 4.86 9.55
N ASP A 153 19.91 3.76 10.14
CA ASP A 153 20.67 2.74 9.41
C ASP A 153 19.83 2.02 8.35
N ILE A 154 18.53 1.85 8.62
CA ILE A 154 17.59 1.24 7.67
C ILE A 154 17.34 2.16 6.48
N LEU A 155 17.30 3.48 6.69
CA LEU A 155 17.03 4.47 5.66
C LEU A 155 18.28 4.97 4.93
N LYS A 156 19.47 4.74 5.49
CA LYS A 156 20.75 5.15 4.90
C LYS A 156 20.88 4.78 3.42
N PRO A 157 20.57 3.54 2.96
CA PRO A 157 20.67 3.16 1.55
C PRO A 157 19.61 3.80 0.62
N TYR A 158 18.72 4.62 1.15
CA TYR A 158 17.66 5.31 0.40
C TYR A 158 17.78 6.82 0.42
N ILE A 159 18.34 7.37 1.50
CA ILE A 159 18.42 8.83 1.72
C ILE A 159 19.86 9.32 1.52
N ASP A 160 20.87 8.52 1.87
CA ASP A 160 22.27 8.91 1.79
C ASP A 160 22.72 8.96 0.32
N PRO A 161 23.18 10.12 -0.20
CA PRO A 161 23.65 10.24 -1.58
C PRO A 161 24.78 9.28 -1.95
N VAL A 162 25.57 8.82 -0.96
CA VAL A 162 26.77 8.02 -1.17
C VAL A 162 26.50 6.52 -1.18
N GLU A 163 25.61 6.04 -0.30
CA GLU A 163 25.29 4.61 -0.18
C GLU A 163 24.09 4.18 -1.04
N SER A 164 23.28 5.13 -1.51
CA SER A 164 22.08 4.83 -2.27
C SER A 164 22.39 4.50 -3.74
N ASP A 165 21.67 3.54 -4.29
CA ASP A 165 21.74 3.21 -5.72
C ASP A 165 21.39 4.45 -6.57
N PRO A 166 22.14 4.78 -7.66
CA PRO A 166 21.86 5.93 -8.51
C PRO A 166 20.40 6.04 -9.00
N VAL A 167 19.75 4.91 -9.27
CA VAL A 167 18.33 4.88 -9.70
C VAL A 167 17.40 5.26 -8.54
N VAL A 168 17.71 4.81 -7.33
CA VAL A 168 16.95 5.15 -6.11
C VAL A 168 17.17 6.61 -5.75
N CYS A 169 18.43 7.09 -5.77
CA CYS A 169 18.78 8.50 -5.61
C CYS A 169 18.00 9.40 -6.55
N GLN A 170 17.90 9.05 -7.83
CA GLN A 170 17.17 9.87 -8.80
C GLN A 170 15.67 9.92 -8.48
N ARG A 171 15.07 8.79 -8.09
CA ARG A 171 13.65 8.73 -7.68
C ARG A 171 13.40 9.45 -6.36
N LEU A 172 14.34 9.42 -5.43
CA LEU A 172 14.24 9.99 -4.09
C LEU A 172 14.98 11.33 -3.94
N LYS A 173 15.29 12.01 -5.06
CA LYS A 173 16.09 13.24 -5.10
C LYS A 173 15.65 14.31 -4.09
N ILE A 174 14.35 14.45 -3.89
CA ILE A 174 13.77 15.42 -2.93
C ILE A 174 14.24 15.10 -1.49
N TYR A 175 14.31 13.82 -1.13
CA TYR A 175 14.75 13.36 0.18
C TYR A 175 16.28 13.40 0.33
N THR A 176 17.02 13.03 -0.72
CA THR A 176 18.49 13.05 -0.74
C THR A 176 19.06 14.47 -0.68
N MET A 177 18.38 15.45 -1.28
CA MET A 177 18.81 16.86 -1.26
C MET A 177 18.37 17.62 0.00
N SER A 178 17.48 17.04 0.80
CA SER A 178 16.99 17.68 2.04
C SER A 178 17.90 17.33 3.21
N PRO A 179 18.06 18.21 4.21
CA PRO A 179 18.75 17.88 5.45
C PRO A 179 18.11 16.67 6.14
N HIS A 180 18.92 15.79 6.71
CA HIS A 180 18.42 14.64 7.48
C HIS A 180 17.49 15.06 8.64
N SER A 181 17.68 16.27 9.18
CA SER A 181 16.83 16.87 10.21
C SER A 181 15.39 17.14 9.77
N ASP A 182 15.15 17.26 8.46
CA ASP A 182 13.83 17.53 7.90
C ASP A 182 13.05 16.26 7.56
N VAL A 183 13.71 15.11 7.63
CA VAL A 183 13.08 13.80 7.40
C VAL A 183 12.37 13.35 8.68
N GLN A 184 11.08 13.09 8.57
CA GLN A 184 10.27 12.46 9.60
C GLN A 184 9.84 11.07 9.15
N ILE A 185 9.85 10.14 10.11
CA ILE A 185 9.42 8.76 9.90
C ILE A 185 8.10 8.58 10.65
N LEU A 186 7.06 8.24 9.90
CA LEU A 186 5.72 8.12 10.42
C LEU A 186 5.21 6.69 10.26
N MET A 187 4.41 6.21 11.21
CA MET A 187 3.70 4.93 11.11
C MET A 187 2.21 5.15 11.34
N LYS A 188 1.36 4.64 10.45
CA LYS A 188 -0.09 4.77 10.58
C LYS A 188 -0.59 4.13 11.87
N ILE A 189 -1.50 4.82 12.56
CA ILE A 189 -2.16 4.30 13.75
C ILE A 189 -3.33 3.42 13.34
N GLU A 190 -3.28 2.17 13.77
CA GLU A 190 -4.30 1.16 13.48
C GLU A 190 -5.38 1.09 14.58
N ASN A 191 -6.61 0.72 14.20
CA ASN A 191 -7.80 0.56 15.07
C ASN A 191 -8.29 1.83 15.79
N ARG A 192 -8.28 2.99 15.14
CA ARG A 192 -8.95 4.18 15.68
C ARG A 192 -10.46 4.14 15.49
N ARG A 193 -11.19 4.66 16.47
CA ARG A 193 -12.63 4.92 16.37
C ARG A 193 -12.83 6.01 15.29
N GLN A 194 -13.82 5.85 14.41
CA GLN A 194 -14.18 6.77 13.31
C GLN A 194 -13.24 6.80 12.09
N ASN A 195 -12.40 5.79 11.86
CA ASN A 195 -11.51 5.70 10.68
C ASN A 195 -10.61 6.93 10.43
N SER A 196 -10.40 7.79 11.45
CA SER A 196 -9.51 8.95 11.32
C SER A 196 -8.07 8.48 11.07
N THR A 197 -7.47 8.88 9.96
CA THR A 197 -6.06 8.59 9.67
C THR A 197 -5.17 9.47 10.52
N ARG A 198 -4.41 8.86 11.44
CA ARG A 198 -3.35 9.53 12.21
C ARG A 198 -2.07 8.72 12.17
N TYR A 199 -0.97 9.36 12.53
CA TYR A 199 0.35 8.77 12.48
C TYR A 199 1.08 8.89 13.83
N HIS A 200 1.84 7.84 14.18
CA HIS A 200 2.89 7.92 15.19
C HIS A 200 4.16 8.45 14.54
N GLU A 201 4.77 9.45 15.16
CA GLU A 201 6.15 9.83 14.83
C GLU A 201 7.12 8.84 15.47
N LEU A 202 8.05 8.34 14.67
CA LEU A 202 9.08 7.40 15.08
C LEU A 202 10.42 8.13 15.23
N ASP A 203 11.21 7.70 16.21
CA ASP A 203 12.52 8.27 16.50
C ASP A 203 13.59 7.58 15.63
N ALA A 204 14.25 8.35 14.76
CA ALA A 204 15.23 7.84 13.82
C ALA A 204 16.43 7.14 14.50
N ASN A 205 16.80 7.62 15.69
CA ASN A 205 17.99 7.16 16.41
C ASN A 205 17.74 5.91 17.28
N ARG A 206 16.47 5.53 17.48
CA ARG A 206 16.11 4.34 18.25
C ARG A 206 16.06 3.10 17.36
N SER A 207 16.21 1.94 17.99
CA SER A 207 16.06 0.66 17.32
C SER A 207 14.66 0.50 16.73
N LEU A 208 14.54 -0.37 15.73
CA LEU A 208 13.25 -0.75 15.18
C LEU A 208 12.35 -1.34 16.27
N LEU A 209 12.89 -2.17 17.17
CA LEU A 209 12.14 -2.75 18.28
C LEU A 209 11.51 -1.70 19.19
N ASP A 210 12.30 -0.72 19.64
CA ASP A 210 11.84 0.35 20.54
C ASP A 210 10.77 1.21 19.86
N ASN A 211 10.95 1.48 18.57
CA ASN A 211 9.98 2.20 17.77
C ASN A 211 8.68 1.42 17.55
N LEU A 212 8.70 0.08 17.54
CA LEU A 212 7.51 -0.73 17.37
C LEU A 212 6.79 -1.06 18.69
N LYS A 213 7.46 -0.86 19.82
CA LYS A 213 6.91 -1.09 21.16
C LYS A 213 5.63 -0.28 21.39
N ASP A 214 4.66 -0.92 22.05
CA ASP A 214 3.34 -0.38 22.39
C ASP A 214 2.48 0.03 21.18
N LYS A 215 2.85 -0.40 19.98
CA LYS A 215 2.12 -0.13 18.72
C LYS A 215 1.41 -1.37 18.21
N VAL A 216 0.39 -1.13 17.39
CA VAL A 216 -0.34 -2.19 16.69
C VAL A 216 0.19 -2.31 15.27
N ILE A 217 0.57 -3.53 14.90
CA ILE A 217 1.10 -3.85 13.56
C ILE A 217 0.18 -4.87 12.92
N ILE A 218 -0.23 -4.62 11.68
CA ILE A 218 -1.01 -5.56 10.87
C ILE A 218 -0.05 -6.21 9.86
N GLU A 219 0.24 -7.51 10.04
CA GLU A 219 1.23 -8.33 9.32
C GLU A 219 2.68 -7.87 9.47
N TYR A 220 2.98 -6.66 9.02
CA TYR A 220 4.30 -6.06 9.02
C TYR A 220 4.22 -4.51 9.06
N PRO A 221 5.23 -3.82 9.60
CA PRO A 221 5.26 -2.36 9.67
C PRO A 221 5.30 -1.70 8.29
N THR A 222 4.57 -0.60 8.16
CA THR A 222 4.66 0.30 7.00
C THR A 222 5.11 1.66 7.51
N LEU A 223 6.29 2.07 7.06
CA LEU A 223 6.94 3.32 7.46
C LEU A 223 6.80 4.34 6.34
N PHE A 224 6.28 5.52 6.67
CA PHE A 224 6.13 6.63 5.77
C PHE A 224 7.27 7.61 6.01
N VAL A 225 8.09 7.83 5.00
CA VAL A 225 9.20 8.78 5.05
C VAL A 225 8.70 10.08 4.41
N VAL A 226 8.57 11.13 5.22
CA VAL A 226 8.03 12.43 4.80
C VAL A 226 8.98 13.55 5.17
N LEU A 227 8.89 14.67 4.45
CA LEU A 227 9.62 15.88 4.79
C LEU A 227 8.72 16.80 5.62
N LYS A 228 9.26 17.40 6.69
CA LYS A 228 8.54 18.32 7.58
C LYS A 228 7.83 19.43 6.80
N THR A 229 8.47 19.94 5.77
CA THR A 229 7.97 21.03 4.90
C THR A 229 6.75 20.64 4.05
N LEU A 230 6.57 19.34 3.77
CA LEU A 230 5.54 18.82 2.87
C LEU A 230 4.44 18.01 3.59
N LYS A 231 4.35 18.12 4.93
CA LYS A 231 3.48 17.34 5.82
C LYS A 231 1.97 17.67 5.74
N LYS A 232 1.50 18.43 4.74
CA LYS A 232 0.18 19.10 4.77
C LYS A 232 -1.03 18.18 5.04
N ASP A 233 -0.95 16.89 4.70
CA ASP A 233 -2.08 15.95 4.84
C ASP A 233 -1.87 14.86 5.92
N MET A 234 -0.73 14.84 6.62
CA MET A 234 -0.42 13.80 7.61
C MET A 234 -0.47 14.31 9.05
N VAL A 235 -1.61 14.09 9.71
CA VAL A 235 -1.83 14.47 11.12
C VAL A 235 -1.11 13.49 12.06
N VAL A 236 -0.09 13.99 12.76
CA VAL A 236 0.64 13.24 13.79
C VAL A 236 -0.09 13.31 15.12
N LEU A 237 -0.14 12.19 15.85
CA LEU A 237 -0.77 12.13 17.16
C LEU A 237 0.10 12.88 18.18
N GLY A 238 -0.46 13.92 18.81
CA GLY A 238 0.23 14.73 19.82
C GLY A 238 0.53 16.17 19.37
N GLN A 239 0.18 16.52 18.12
CA GLN A 239 0.05 17.90 17.66
C GLN A 239 -1.43 18.30 17.61
#